data_AF-A0A3R6JWI1-F1
#
_entry.id   AF-A0A3R6JWI1-F1
#
_cell.length_a   1.000
_cell.length_b   1.000
_cell.length_c   1.000
_cell.angle_alpha   90.00
_cell.angle_beta   90.00
_cell.angle_gamma   90.00
#
_symmetry.space_group_name_H-M   'P 1'
#
loop_
_entity.id
_entity.type
_entity.pdbx_description
1 polymer ?
#
loop_
_entity_poly.entity_id
_entity_poly.type
_entity_poly.pdbx_seq_one_letter_code
_entity_poly.pdbx_strand_id
1 'polypeptide(L)'
;MKMLKELKWEAILTGVLYILLGIVALVIPETMQKTLGYLIGIVLIVAGLVSIICYLLRDARENYYHNEFVFGILGIVLGAVVLYKVEIVISLIPFILGVLVLCSGCSKLQDAIDLKRLDYGSWLGLLIVAAINIILGVVLIYNPFKAAILLFRVLGVVLILSGAGDCFSTIYFARKLRRFKQEQDALDSTFEEVDPKEQN
;
A
#
# COMPACT_ATOMS: atom_id res chain seq x y z
N MET A 1 -32.39 0.95 7.14
CA MET A 1 -32.26 0.79 5.67
C MET A 1 -31.26 1.75 5.00
N LYS A 2 -31.10 3.02 5.45
CA LYS A 2 -30.11 3.97 4.87
C LYS A 2 -28.65 3.54 5.04
N MET A 3 -28.24 3.14 6.25
CA MET A 3 -26.84 2.74 6.52
C MET A 3 -26.34 1.58 5.64
N LEU A 4 -27.18 0.57 5.38
CA LEU A 4 -26.82 -0.55 4.49
C LEU A 4 -26.72 -0.15 3.01
N LYS A 5 -27.33 0.96 2.62
CA LYS A 5 -27.31 1.48 1.24
C LYS A 5 -26.08 2.37 1.04
N GLU A 6 -25.74 3.18 2.04
CA GLU A 6 -24.53 4.02 2.06
C GLU A 6 -23.26 3.16 2.12
N LEU A 7 -23.20 2.15 2.99
CA LEU A 7 -22.06 1.22 3.05
C LEU A 7 -21.81 0.49 1.72
N LYS A 8 -22.88 0.14 0.99
CA LYS A 8 -22.77 -0.48 -0.34
C LYS A 8 -22.27 0.50 -1.39
N TRP A 9 -22.69 1.75 -1.31
CA TRP A 9 -22.28 2.79 -2.26
C TRP A 9 -20.81 3.15 -2.07
N GLU A 10 -20.38 3.37 -0.82
CA GLU A 10 -18.98 3.64 -0.46
C GLU A 10 -18.05 2.50 -0.92
N ALA A 11 -18.44 1.24 -0.68
CA ALA A 11 -17.64 0.09 -1.08
C ALA A 11 -17.53 -0.07 -2.61
N ILE A 12 -18.62 0.15 -3.34
CA ILE A 12 -18.60 0.12 -4.82
C ILE A 12 -17.74 1.28 -5.35
N LEU A 13 -17.90 2.49 -4.80
CA LEU A 13 -17.11 3.65 -5.21
C LEU A 13 -15.62 3.43 -4.97
N THR A 14 -15.26 2.88 -3.81
CA THR A 14 -13.88 2.55 -3.45
C THR A 14 -13.30 1.48 -4.38
N GLY A 15 -14.07 0.42 -4.67
CA GLY A 15 -13.64 -0.64 -5.60
C GLY A 15 -13.44 -0.13 -7.03
N VAL A 16 -14.33 0.71 -7.54
CA VAL A 16 -14.18 1.36 -8.85
C VAL A 16 -12.95 2.27 -8.88
N LEU A 17 -12.71 3.03 -7.81
CA LEU A 17 -11.55 3.90 -7.69
C LEU A 17 -10.24 3.09 -7.70
N TYR A 18 -10.18 1.95 -7.01
CA TYR A 18 -9.01 1.06 -7.04
C TYR A 18 -8.75 0.47 -8.43
N ILE A 19 -9.80 0.07 -9.15
CA ILE A 19 -9.67 -0.42 -10.52
C ILE A 19 -9.12 0.70 -11.44
N LEU A 20 -9.68 1.90 -11.35
CA LEU A 20 -9.21 3.05 -12.14
C LEU A 20 -7.74 3.39 -11.83
N LEU A 21 -7.38 3.47 -10.55
CA LEU A 21 -5.99 3.71 -10.13
C LEU A 21 -5.06 2.61 -10.64
N GLY A 22 -5.49 1.35 -10.58
CA GLY A 22 -4.71 0.23 -11.08
C GLY A 22 -4.50 0.26 -12.60
N ILE A 23 -5.52 0.66 -13.37
CA ILE A 23 -5.41 0.88 -14.83
C ILE A 23 -4.40 2.00 -15.11
N VAL A 24 -4.52 3.14 -14.42
CA VAL A 24 -3.59 4.27 -14.58
C VAL A 24 -2.16 3.84 -14.28
N ALA A 25 -1.95 3.08 -13.20
CA ALA A 25 -0.63 2.55 -12.83
C ALA A 25 -0.04 1.59 -13.88
N LEU A 26 -0.88 0.85 -14.61
CA LEU A 26 -0.45 -0.05 -15.69
C LEU A 26 -0.12 0.69 -16.99
N VAL A 27 -0.94 1.66 -17.38
CA VAL A 27 -0.83 2.34 -18.68
C VAL A 27 0.25 3.43 -18.66
N ILE A 28 0.34 4.22 -17.58
CA ILE A 28 1.27 5.35 -17.46
C ILE A 28 2.12 5.33 -16.18
N PRO A 29 2.88 4.24 -15.91
CA PRO A 29 3.68 4.10 -14.68
C PRO A 29 4.76 5.19 -14.54
N GLU A 30 5.35 5.64 -15.65
CA GLU A 30 6.38 6.69 -15.65
C GLU A 30 5.84 8.03 -15.16
N THR A 31 4.62 8.37 -15.57
CA THR A 31 3.97 9.61 -15.12
C THR A 31 3.63 9.53 -13.64
N MET A 32 3.11 8.39 -13.18
CA MET A 32 2.80 8.15 -11.76
C MET A 32 4.03 8.32 -10.87
N GLN A 33 5.17 7.76 -11.29
CA GLN A 33 6.43 7.91 -10.58
C GLN A 33 6.87 9.36 -10.48
N LYS A 34 6.89 10.09 -11.60
CA LYS A 34 7.27 11.51 -11.65
C LYS A 34 6.36 12.36 -10.78
N THR A 35 5.05 12.14 -10.85
CA THR A 35 4.07 12.83 -10.02
C THR A 35 4.32 12.60 -8.53
N LEU A 36 4.60 11.37 -8.10
CA LEU A 36 4.95 11.08 -6.71
C LEU A 36 6.25 11.75 -6.28
N GLY A 37 7.27 11.75 -7.14
CA GLY A 37 8.52 12.46 -6.85
C GLY A 37 8.33 13.96 -6.68
N TYR A 38 7.52 14.59 -7.55
CA TYR A 38 7.17 16.01 -7.42
C TYR A 38 6.36 16.29 -6.14
N LEU A 39 5.40 15.42 -5.83
CA LEU A 39 4.60 15.55 -4.61
C LEU A 39 5.48 15.50 -3.36
N ILE A 40 6.42 14.55 -3.29
CA ILE A 40 7.40 14.44 -2.19
C ILE A 40 8.22 15.72 -2.07
N GLY A 41 8.73 16.25 -3.19
CA GLY A 41 9.51 17.50 -3.20
C GLY A 41 8.70 18.70 -2.69
N ILE A 42 7.44 18.85 -3.13
CA ILE A 42 6.56 19.94 -2.69
C ILE A 42 6.26 19.81 -1.19
N VAL A 43 5.91 18.61 -0.72
CA VAL A 43 5.62 18.36 0.70
C VAL A 43 6.83 18.67 1.58
N LEU A 44 8.04 18.33 1.14
CA LEU A 44 9.29 18.68 1.85
C LEU A 44 9.47 20.21 1.97
N ILE A 45 9.21 20.96 0.90
CA ILE A 45 9.30 22.41 0.92
C ILE A 45 8.25 23.00 1.86
N VAL A 46 7.00 22.55 1.77
CA VAL A 46 5.91 23.05 2.63
C VAL A 46 6.19 22.73 4.10
N ALA A 47 6.61 21.51 4.41
CA ALA A 47 6.99 21.11 5.77
C ALA A 47 8.17 21.96 6.28
N GLY A 48 9.16 22.21 5.44
CA GLY A 48 10.29 23.09 5.76
C GLY A 48 9.85 24.53 6.06
N LEU A 49 8.96 25.09 5.23
CA LEU A 49 8.38 26.42 5.44
C LEU A 49 7.58 26.48 6.74
N VAL A 50 6.73 25.48 7.02
CA VAL A 50 5.98 25.40 8.27
C VAL A 50 6.92 25.35 9.47
N SER A 51 8.00 24.56 9.41
CA SER A 51 9.01 24.48 10.47
C SER A 51 9.68 25.83 10.74
N ILE A 52 9.99 26.61 9.69
CA ILE A 52 10.55 27.97 9.84
C ILE A 52 9.52 28.92 10.46
N ILE A 53 8.26 28.90 10.00
CA ILE A 53 7.20 29.77 10.51
C ILE A 53 6.94 29.45 11.99
N CYS A 54 6.84 28.18 12.35
CA CYS A 54 6.65 27.74 13.73
C CYS A 54 7.82 28.20 14.63
N TYR A 55 9.06 28.08 14.15
CA TYR A 55 10.24 28.57 14.86
C TYR A 55 10.19 30.08 15.11
N LEU A 56 9.78 30.88 14.11
CA LEU A 56 9.69 32.35 14.24
C LEU A 56 8.55 32.82 15.15
N LEU A 57 7.48 32.05 15.26
CA LEU A 57 6.33 32.35 16.12
C LEU A 57 6.51 31.88 17.57
N ARG A 58 7.51 31.04 17.85
CA ARG A 58 7.75 30.45 19.18
C ARG A 58 8.61 31.36 20.05
N ASP A 59 8.26 31.45 21.33
CA ASP A 59 8.95 32.30 22.29
C ASP A 59 10.42 31.88 22.48
N ALA A 60 11.34 32.86 22.46
CA ALA A 60 12.79 32.62 22.44
C ALA A 60 13.34 31.84 23.65
N ARG A 61 12.59 31.75 24.76
CA ARG A 61 12.99 31.01 25.97
C ARG A 61 12.84 29.49 25.88
N GLU A 62 11.96 28.96 25.02
CA GLU A 62 11.84 27.50 24.80
C GLU A 62 12.77 26.99 23.69
N ASN A 63 13.39 27.90 22.93
CA ASN A 63 13.96 27.61 21.62
C ASN A 63 15.44 27.17 21.65
N TYR A 64 16.07 27.14 22.83
CA TYR A 64 17.52 26.90 22.96
C TYR A 64 17.94 25.46 22.59
N TYR A 65 17.00 24.50 22.59
CA TYR A 65 17.26 23.09 22.28
C TYR A 65 16.61 22.59 20.98
N HIS A 66 15.90 23.44 20.25
CA HIS A 66 15.16 23.04 19.05
C HIS A 66 15.82 23.57 17.78
N ASN A 67 16.36 22.66 16.96
CA ASN A 67 16.99 22.96 15.68
C ASN A 67 15.96 23.13 14.53
N GLU A 68 14.72 23.51 14.84
CA GLU A 68 13.58 23.56 13.90
C GLU A 68 13.83 24.50 12.71
N PHE A 69 14.58 25.59 12.93
CA PHE A 69 15.00 26.49 11.87
C PHE A 69 15.96 25.82 10.87
N VAL A 70 16.97 25.10 11.40
CA VAL A 70 17.96 24.39 10.58
C VAL A 70 17.29 23.27 9.80
N PHE A 71 16.44 22.47 10.45
CA PHE A 71 15.66 21.43 9.79
C PHE A 71 14.70 22.01 8.74
N GLY A 72 14.11 23.18 9.00
CA GLY A 72 13.26 23.89 8.04
C GLY A 72 14.00 24.29 6.77
N ILE A 73 15.17 24.92 6.91
CA ILE A 73 16.05 25.26 5.78
C ILE A 73 16.48 23.99 5.04
N LEU A 74 16.92 22.97 5.78
CA LEU A 74 17.35 21.70 5.19
C LEU A 74 16.21 21.06 4.39
N GLY A 75 14.98 21.09 4.92
CA GLY A 75 13.79 20.57 4.26
C GLY A 75 13.48 21.30 2.94
N ILE A 76 13.57 22.63 2.91
CA ILE A 76 13.38 23.43 1.69
C ILE A 76 14.46 23.11 0.66
N VAL A 77 15.73 23.08 1.06
CA VAL A 77 16.84 22.78 0.16
C VAL A 77 16.72 21.36 -0.41
N LEU A 78 16.47 20.37 0.45
CA LEU A 78 16.26 18.99 0.01
C LEU A 78 15.06 18.87 -0.92
N GLY A 79 13.93 19.51 -0.59
CA GLY A 79 12.77 19.55 -1.46
C GLY A 79 13.06 20.16 -2.82
N ALA A 80 13.80 21.28 -2.88
CA ALA A 80 14.23 21.89 -4.14
C ALA A 80 15.15 20.97 -4.97
N VAL A 81 16.09 20.28 -4.32
CA VAL A 81 16.96 19.28 -4.97
C VAL A 81 16.13 18.13 -5.53
N VAL A 82 15.14 17.65 -4.77
CA VAL A 82 14.21 16.59 -5.23
C VAL A 82 13.45 17.05 -6.47
N LEU A 83 12.95 18.28 -6.51
CA LEU A 83 12.26 18.81 -7.69
C LEU A 83 13.19 18.96 -8.91
N TYR A 84 14.45 19.34 -8.70
CA TYR A 84 15.43 19.51 -9.77
C TYR A 84 15.89 18.17 -10.37
N LYS A 85 15.98 17.11 -9.55
CA LYS A 85 16.44 15.77 -9.96
C LYS A 85 15.47 14.68 -9.54
N VAL A 86 14.20 14.87 -9.87
CA VAL A 86 13.11 13.95 -9.50
C VAL A 86 13.38 12.52 -9.93
N GLU A 87 14.00 12.33 -11.09
CA GLU A 87 14.34 11.02 -11.65
C GLU A 87 15.34 10.26 -10.77
N ILE A 88 16.35 10.94 -10.23
CA ILE A 88 17.34 10.32 -9.34
C ILE A 88 16.64 9.83 -8.07
N VAL A 89 15.80 10.68 -7.46
CA VAL A 89 15.10 10.37 -6.21
C VAL A 89 14.18 9.16 -6.36
N ILE A 90 13.42 9.11 -7.45
CA ILE A 90 12.54 7.98 -7.77
C ILE A 90 13.35 6.70 -7.96
N SER A 91 14.56 6.78 -8.53
CA SER A 91 15.44 5.62 -8.73
C SER A 91 16.09 5.10 -7.45
N LEU A 92 16.18 5.93 -6.39
CA LEU A 92 16.77 5.51 -5.12
C LEU A 92 15.91 4.45 -4.40
N ILE A 93 14.58 4.54 -4.52
CA ILE A 93 13.66 3.58 -3.87
C ILE A 93 13.92 2.14 -4.33
N PRO A 94 13.82 1.80 -5.63
CA PRO A 94 14.09 0.44 -6.12
C PRO A 94 15.55 0.04 -5.92
N PHE A 95 16.50 0.98 -5.93
CA PHE A 95 17.91 0.70 -5.63
C PHE A 95 18.08 0.22 -4.18
N ILE A 96 17.56 0.97 -3.21
CA ILE A 96 17.61 0.61 -1.78
C ILE A 96 16.89 -0.72 -1.56
N LEU A 97 15.69 -0.89 -2.15
CA LEU A 97 14.98 -2.17 -2.09
C LEU A 97 15.81 -3.32 -2.70
N GLY A 98 16.50 -3.08 -3.81
CA GLY A 98 17.37 -4.07 -4.44
C GLY A 98 18.52 -4.51 -3.52
N VAL A 99 19.16 -3.56 -2.84
CA VAL A 99 20.20 -3.84 -1.83
C VAL A 99 19.64 -4.66 -0.68
N LEU A 100 18.48 -4.27 -0.13
CA LEU A 100 17.83 -4.99 0.97
C LEU A 100 17.43 -6.42 0.57
N VAL A 101 16.86 -6.58 -0.62
CA VAL A 101 16.48 -7.89 -1.18
C VAL A 101 17.70 -8.76 -1.42
N LEU A 102 18.80 -8.17 -1.92
CA LEU A 102 20.06 -8.87 -2.12
C LEU A 102 20.65 -9.37 -0.79
N CYS A 103 20.72 -8.51 0.23
CA CYS A 103 21.14 -8.91 1.58
C CYS A 103 20.27 -10.03 2.13
N SER A 104 18.94 -9.91 1.98
CA SER A 104 18.00 -10.96 2.39
C SER A 104 18.19 -12.26 1.61
N GLY A 105 18.55 -12.19 0.33
CA GLY A 105 18.90 -13.36 -0.48
C GLY A 105 20.17 -14.06 0.02
N CYS A 106 21.19 -13.29 0.38
CA CYS A 106 22.43 -13.81 0.97
C CYS A 106 22.19 -14.48 2.34
N SER A 107 21.31 -13.94 3.19
CA SER A 107 20.93 -14.59 4.46
C SER A 107 20.21 -15.91 4.20
N LYS A 108 19.23 -15.96 3.30
CA LYS A 108 18.55 -17.22 2.94
C LYS A 108 19.49 -18.24 2.31
N LEU A 109 20.51 -17.79 1.59
CA LEU A 109 21.51 -18.71 1.04
C LEU A 109 22.30 -19.39 2.17
N GLN A 110 22.65 -18.65 3.23
CA GLN A 110 23.28 -19.22 4.42
C GLN A 110 22.35 -20.22 5.09
N ASP A 111 21.08 -19.86 5.32
CA ASP A 111 20.07 -20.75 5.89
C ASP A 111 19.91 -22.06 5.08
N ALA A 112 19.96 -21.99 3.75
CA ALA A 112 19.87 -23.17 2.87
C ALA A 112 21.09 -24.09 3.03
N ILE A 113 22.28 -23.52 3.18
CA ILE A 113 23.52 -24.27 3.40
C ILE A 113 23.50 -24.93 4.77
N ASP A 114 23.02 -24.24 5.80
CA ASP A 114 22.91 -24.78 7.14
C ASP A 114 21.86 -25.89 7.23
N LEU A 115 20.70 -25.75 6.57
CA LEU A 115 19.71 -26.82 6.43
C LEU A 115 20.29 -28.07 5.74
N LYS A 116 21.12 -27.87 4.71
CA LYS A 116 21.83 -28.96 4.04
C LYS A 116 22.82 -29.66 4.98
N ARG A 117 23.49 -28.92 5.87
CA ARG A 117 24.42 -29.47 6.87
C ARG A 117 23.70 -30.22 7.99
N LEU A 118 22.47 -29.81 8.30
CA LEU A 118 21.61 -30.45 9.31
C LEU A 118 20.78 -31.61 8.75
N ASP A 119 21.04 -32.04 7.51
CA ASP A 119 20.34 -33.14 6.80
C ASP A 119 18.81 -32.98 6.73
N TYR A 120 18.34 -31.72 6.68
CA TYR A 120 16.92 -31.40 6.56
C TYR A 120 16.47 -31.42 5.09
N GLY A 121 15.39 -32.16 4.78
CA GLY A 121 14.93 -32.41 3.42
C GLY A 121 14.43 -31.20 2.60
N SER A 122 14.24 -30.03 3.22
CA SER A 122 13.71 -28.81 2.57
C SER A 122 14.78 -27.84 2.03
N TRP A 123 16.07 -28.19 2.10
CA TRP A 123 17.18 -27.31 1.72
C TRP A 123 17.13 -26.82 0.26
N LEU A 124 16.68 -27.66 -0.67
CA LEU A 124 16.55 -27.31 -2.10
C LEU A 124 15.55 -26.18 -2.34
N GLY A 125 14.39 -26.23 -1.66
CA GLY A 125 13.37 -25.19 -1.78
C GLY A 125 13.89 -23.84 -1.31
N LEU A 126 14.62 -23.83 -0.19
CA LEU A 126 15.20 -22.61 0.36
C LEU A 126 16.32 -22.04 -0.52
N LEU A 127 17.14 -22.91 -1.13
CA LEU A 127 18.18 -22.52 -2.07
C LEU A 127 17.58 -21.83 -3.31
N ILE A 128 16.51 -22.38 -3.88
CA ILE A 128 15.81 -21.77 -5.03
C ILE A 128 15.29 -20.38 -4.65
N VAL A 129 14.66 -20.24 -3.47
CA VAL A 129 14.16 -18.94 -2.99
C VAL A 129 15.30 -17.94 -2.75
N ALA A 130 16.44 -18.40 -2.25
CA ALA A 130 17.63 -17.56 -2.08
C ALA A 130 18.16 -17.08 -3.43
N ALA A 131 18.30 -17.98 -4.41
CA ALA A 131 18.75 -17.66 -5.76
C ALA A 131 17.83 -16.64 -6.46
N ILE A 132 16.50 -16.82 -6.37
CA ILE A 132 15.53 -15.88 -6.92
C ILE A 132 15.68 -14.49 -6.28
N ASN A 133 15.80 -14.43 -4.95
CA ASN A 133 15.99 -13.15 -4.25
C ASN A 133 17.28 -12.45 -4.67
N ILE A 134 18.39 -13.19 -4.79
CA ILE A 134 19.67 -12.63 -5.24
C ILE A 134 19.54 -12.05 -6.64
N ILE A 135 18.97 -12.80 -7.59
CA ILE A 135 18.76 -12.35 -8.97
C ILE A 135 17.87 -11.11 -8.98
N LEU A 136 16.76 -11.13 -8.23
CA LEU A 136 15.84 -10.00 -8.14
C LEU A 136 16.54 -8.75 -7.58
N GLY A 137 17.32 -8.89 -6.50
CA GLY A 137 18.09 -7.81 -5.90
C GLY A 137 19.09 -7.20 -6.89
N VAL A 138 19.84 -8.03 -7.61
CA VAL A 138 20.78 -7.58 -8.65
C VAL A 138 20.07 -6.83 -9.78
N VAL A 139 18.92 -7.33 -10.27
CA VAL A 139 18.14 -6.67 -11.32
C VAL A 139 17.65 -5.30 -10.87
N LEU A 140 17.18 -5.18 -9.63
CA LEU A 140 16.73 -3.91 -9.05
C LEU A 140 17.87 -2.88 -8.97
N ILE A 141 19.07 -3.32 -8.60
CA ILE A 141 20.25 -2.46 -8.49
C ILE A 141 20.76 -2.02 -9.87
N TYR A 142 20.80 -2.94 -10.84
CA TYR A 142 21.34 -2.66 -12.17
C TYR A 142 20.45 -1.73 -12.99
N ASN A 143 19.11 -1.85 -12.86
CA ASN A 143 18.19 -0.99 -13.59
C ASN A 143 17.03 -0.49 -12.70
N PRO A 144 17.30 0.49 -11.82
CA PRO A 144 16.31 0.97 -10.86
C PRO A 144 15.09 1.61 -11.54
N PHE A 145 15.27 2.29 -12.68
CA PHE A 145 14.14 2.88 -13.41
C PHE A 145 13.18 1.83 -13.98
N LYS A 146 13.71 0.80 -14.66
CA LYS A 146 12.86 -0.30 -15.15
C LYS A 146 12.24 -1.07 -13.98
N ALA A 147 12.98 -1.26 -12.90
CA ALA A 147 12.48 -1.90 -11.70
C ALA A 147 11.33 -1.09 -11.08
N ALA A 148 11.44 0.23 -10.96
CA ALA A 148 10.34 1.09 -10.53
C ALA A 148 9.11 0.90 -11.42
N ILE A 149 9.26 0.94 -12.75
CA ILE A 149 8.14 0.72 -13.68
C ILE A 149 7.48 -0.63 -13.44
N LEU A 150 8.27 -1.69 -13.26
CA LEU A 150 7.77 -3.02 -12.96
C LEU A 150 7.02 -3.05 -11.63
N LEU A 151 7.55 -2.41 -10.58
CA LEU A 151 6.89 -2.31 -9.28
C LEU A 151 5.52 -1.62 -9.40
N PHE A 152 5.43 -0.49 -10.11
CA PHE A 152 4.15 0.19 -10.34
C PHE A 152 3.17 -0.64 -11.15
N ARG A 153 3.64 -1.43 -12.12
CA ARG A 153 2.77 -2.36 -12.87
C ARG A 153 2.23 -3.47 -11.98
N VAL A 154 3.09 -4.09 -11.15
CA VAL A 154 2.68 -5.12 -10.20
C VAL A 154 1.67 -4.55 -9.21
N LEU A 155 1.93 -3.35 -8.67
CA LEU A 155 0.97 -2.64 -7.83
C LEU A 155 -0.35 -2.38 -8.56
N GLY A 156 -0.31 -1.99 -9.84
CA GLY A 156 -1.50 -1.79 -10.66
C GLY A 156 -2.34 -3.06 -10.81
N VAL A 157 -1.70 -4.21 -11.10
CA VAL A 157 -2.39 -5.51 -11.15
C VAL A 157 -3.02 -5.86 -9.80
N VAL A 158 -2.26 -5.70 -8.71
CA VAL A 158 -2.74 -5.98 -7.35
C VAL A 158 -3.93 -5.08 -7.01
N LEU A 159 -3.89 -3.79 -7.35
CA LEU A 159 -5.00 -2.85 -7.13
C LEU A 159 -6.26 -3.24 -7.92
N ILE A 160 -6.12 -3.68 -9.17
CA ILE A 160 -7.27 -4.15 -9.96
C ILE A 160 -7.87 -5.41 -9.32
N LEU A 161 -7.03 -6.36 -8.91
CA LEU A 161 -7.49 -7.59 -8.27
C LEU A 161 -8.16 -7.31 -6.92
N SER A 162 -7.59 -6.41 -6.11
CA SER A 162 -8.19 -5.98 -4.85
C SER A 162 -9.52 -5.26 -5.07
N GLY A 163 -9.59 -4.30 -6.00
CA GLY A 163 -10.83 -3.58 -6.31
C GLY A 163 -11.94 -4.49 -6.87
N ALA A 164 -11.57 -5.48 -7.70
CA ALA A 164 -12.49 -6.52 -8.15
C ALA A 164 -12.96 -7.42 -7.00
N GLY A 165 -12.04 -7.80 -6.11
CA GLY A 165 -12.32 -8.58 -4.91
C GLY A 165 -13.27 -7.87 -3.94
N ASP A 166 -13.06 -6.58 -3.70
CA ASP A 166 -13.91 -5.74 -2.84
C ASP A 166 -15.31 -5.55 -3.44
N CYS A 167 -15.41 -5.36 -4.75
CA CYS A 167 -16.70 -5.35 -5.45
C CYS A 167 -17.42 -6.70 -5.29
N PHE A 168 -16.70 -7.82 -5.50
CA PHE A 168 -17.27 -9.15 -5.42
C PHE A 168 -17.70 -9.51 -3.99
N SER A 169 -16.87 -9.22 -2.99
CA SER A 169 -17.16 -9.48 -1.58
C SER A 169 -18.35 -8.67 -1.10
N THR A 170 -18.45 -7.39 -1.51
CA THR A 170 -19.60 -6.52 -1.21
C THR A 170 -20.88 -7.08 -1.82
N ILE A 171 -20.84 -7.54 -3.08
CA ILE A 171 -22.00 -8.14 -3.75
C ILE A 171 -22.39 -9.48 -3.09
N TYR A 172 -21.41 -10.31 -2.72
CA TYR A 172 -21.65 -11.61 -2.07
C TYR A 172 -22.22 -11.43 -0.66
N PHE A 173 -21.65 -10.53 0.14
CA PHE A 173 -22.12 -10.20 1.49
C PHE A 173 -23.51 -9.57 1.45
N ALA A 174 -23.78 -8.70 0.47
CA ALA A 174 -25.09 -8.14 0.21
C ALA A 174 -26.17 -9.19 -0.09
N ARG A 175 -25.81 -10.26 -0.82
CA ARG A 175 -26.71 -11.39 -1.12
C ARG A 175 -26.90 -12.30 0.09
N LYS A 176 -25.82 -12.61 0.81
CA LYS A 176 -25.86 -13.46 2.00
C LYS A 176 -26.65 -12.81 3.15
N LEU A 177 -26.47 -11.52 3.38
CA LEU A 177 -27.20 -10.78 4.41
C LEU A 177 -28.70 -10.61 4.08
N ARG A 178 -29.06 -10.52 2.79
CA ARG A 178 -30.47 -10.53 2.36
C ARG A 178 -31.15 -11.87 2.63
N ARG A 179 -30.43 -12.99 2.44
CA ARG A 179 -30.95 -14.33 2.76
C ARG A 179 -31.19 -14.52 4.25
N PHE A 180 -30.25 -14.12 5.11
CA PHE A 180 -30.45 -14.19 6.56
C PHE A 180 -31.61 -13.33 7.03
N LYS A 181 -31.75 -12.13 6.47
CA LYS A 181 -32.88 -11.27 6.81
C LYS A 181 -34.22 -11.85 6.35
N GLN A 182 -34.27 -12.51 5.19
CA GLN A 182 -35.47 -13.22 4.73
C GLN A 182 -35.79 -14.45 5.58
N GLU A 183 -34.80 -15.23 6.02
CA GLU A 183 -35.03 -16.33 6.96
C GLU A 183 -35.53 -15.84 8.31
N GLN A 184 -34.98 -14.73 8.82
CA GLN A 184 -35.40 -14.16 10.10
C GLN A 184 -36.81 -13.54 10.02
N ASP A 185 -37.10 -12.78 8.95
CA ASP A 185 -38.42 -12.20 8.70
C ASP A 185 -39.48 -13.32 8.45
N ALA A 186 -39.11 -14.47 7.86
CA ALA A 186 -39.99 -15.62 7.65
C ALA A 186 -40.20 -16.49 8.92
N LEU A 187 -39.20 -16.55 9.80
CA LEU A 187 -39.32 -17.21 11.09
C LEU A 187 -40.26 -16.41 12.01
N ASP A 188 -40.08 -15.09 12.13
CA ASP A 188 -40.97 -14.23 12.95
C ASP A 188 -42.43 -14.30 12.49
N SER A 189 -42.70 -14.30 11.17
CA SER A 189 -44.08 -14.46 10.66
C SER A 189 -44.69 -15.84 10.96
N THR A 190 -43.86 -16.88 11.04
CA THR A 190 -44.32 -18.24 11.39
C THR A 190 -44.63 -18.36 12.89
N PHE A 191 -43.94 -17.59 13.74
CA PHE A 191 -44.22 -17.56 15.18
C PHE A 191 -45.43 -16.69 15.55
N GLU A 192 -45.82 -15.73 14.71
CA GLU A 192 -47.01 -14.88 14.92
C GLU A 192 -48.33 -15.56 14.50
N GLU A 193 -48.28 -16.63 13.68
CA GLU A 193 -49.48 -17.35 13.20
C GLU A 193 -50.04 -18.42 14.17
N VAL A 194 -49.49 -18.59 15.37
CA VAL A 194 -50.04 -19.53 16.37
C VAL A 194 -50.73 -18.79 17.51
N ASP A 195 -51.88 -18.15 17.24
CA ASP A 195 -52.85 -17.72 18.27
C ASP A 195 -54.01 -18.74 18.36
N PRO A 196 -54.21 -19.43 19.52
CA PRO A 196 -55.14 -20.56 19.69
C PRO A 196 -56.62 -20.13 19.83
N LYS A 197 -57.16 -19.34 18.90
CA LYS A 197 -58.54 -18.85 18.96
C LYS A 197 -59.33 -19.08 17.67
N GLU A 198 -59.46 -20.33 17.27
CA GLU A 198 -60.58 -20.76 16.41
C GLU A 198 -60.87 -22.27 16.59
N GLN A 199 -60.94 -22.71 17.84
CA GLN A 199 -61.58 -23.98 18.21
C GLN A 199 -62.61 -23.68 19.29
N ASN A 200 -63.77 -23.18 18.87
CA ASN A 200 -64.98 -23.15 19.69
C ASN A 200 -66.16 -23.59 18.83
#